data_AF-A0A5K0UXQ4-F1
#
_entry.id   AF-A0A5K0UXQ4-F1
#
_cell.length_a   1.000
_cell.length_b   1.000
_cell.length_c   1.000
_cell.angle_alpha   90.00
_cell.angle_beta   90.00
_cell.angle_gamma   90.00
#
_symmetry.space_group_name_H-M   'P 1'
#
loop_
_entity.id
_entity.type
_entity.pdbx_description
1 polymer ?
#
loop_
_entity_poly.entity_id
_entity_poly.type
_entity_poly.pdbx_seq_one_letter_code
_entity_poly.pdbx_strand_id
1 'polypeptide(L)'
;FLGVPAQADLEEIKAAYRRLTKEYHPDTTTMPLKAASDKFMRLREAYDVLSNEERRRFYDWSLAQEAASRQAERMKLRLEDPYEQDVKNWESVPDMVDRLGGKNMKLSDQALTAITIDVAIIIFTICCAMYVVFFKEPS
;
A
#
# COMPACT_ATOMS: atom_id res chain seq x y z
N PHE A 1 -28.98 10.32 -7.44
CA PHE A 1 -29.08 11.80 -7.34
C PHE A 1 -30.00 12.38 -8.43
N LEU A 2 -29.76 12.12 -9.72
CA LEU A 2 -30.63 12.60 -10.83
C LEU A 2 -31.97 11.86 -10.97
N GLY A 3 -32.14 10.71 -10.29
CA GLY A 3 -33.36 9.91 -10.36
C GLY A 3 -33.54 9.14 -11.67
N VAL A 4 -32.46 8.97 -12.44
CA VAL A 4 -32.43 8.21 -13.69
C VAL A 4 -31.75 6.85 -13.48
N PRO A 5 -32.09 5.82 -14.27
CA PRO A 5 -31.44 4.51 -14.19
C PRO A 5 -29.95 4.59 -14.57
N ALA A 6 -29.14 3.62 -14.12
CA ALA A 6 -27.71 3.58 -14.43
C ALA A 6 -27.43 3.43 -15.94
N GLN A 7 -28.35 2.78 -16.66
CA GLN A 7 -28.37 2.62 -18.10
C GLN A 7 -29.07 3.76 -18.86
N ALA A 8 -29.40 4.87 -18.20
CA ALA A 8 -30.09 6.00 -18.82
C ALA A 8 -29.30 6.58 -19.99
N ASP A 9 -29.99 7.02 -21.03
CA ASP A 9 -29.34 7.68 -22.17
C ASP A 9 -29.04 9.15 -21.87
N LEU A 10 -28.16 9.76 -22.66
CA LEU A 10 -27.76 11.17 -22.50
C LEU A 10 -28.97 12.11 -22.59
N GLU A 11 -29.97 11.80 -23.40
CA GLU A 11 -31.21 12.59 -23.51
C GLU A 11 -32.00 12.58 -22.20
N GLU A 12 -32.11 11.42 -21.55
CA GLU A 12 -32.80 11.26 -20.26
C GLU A 12 -32.07 12.02 -19.15
N ILE A 13 -30.74 11.95 -19.14
CA ILE A 13 -29.89 12.70 -18.21
C ILE A 13 -30.09 14.21 -18.40
N LYS A 14 -30.11 14.69 -19.65
CA LYS A 14 -30.38 16.10 -19.97
C LYS A 14 -31.79 16.53 -19.57
N ALA A 15 -32.79 15.68 -19.80
CA ALA A 15 -34.17 15.96 -19.40
C ALA A 15 -34.31 16.06 -17.87
N ALA A 16 -33.72 15.12 -17.13
CA ALA A 16 -33.70 15.13 -15.68
C ALA A 16 -32.95 16.35 -15.13
N TYR A 17 -31.80 16.71 -15.71
CA TYR A 17 -31.04 17.90 -15.33
C TYR A 17 -31.84 19.19 -15.51
N ARG A 18 -32.53 19.36 -16.65
CA ARG A 18 -33.39 20.52 -16.91
C ARG A 18 -34.55 20.61 -15.91
N ARG A 19 -35.17 19.48 -15.57
CA ARG A 19 -36.26 19.43 -14.58
C ARG A 19 -35.77 19.84 -13.19
N LEU A 20 -34.67 19.26 -12.72
CA LEU A 20 -34.12 19.52 -11.39
C LEU A 20 -33.51 20.92 -11.28
N THR A 21 -32.97 21.47 -12.37
CA THR A 21 -32.47 22.86 -12.41
C THR A 21 -33.60 23.86 -12.14
N LYS A 22 -34.77 23.66 -12.75
CA LYS A 22 -35.96 24.49 -12.48
C LYS A 22 -36.50 24.32 -11.07
N GLU A 23 -36.30 23.14 -10.47
CA GLU A 23 -36.75 22.84 -9.11
C GLU A 23 -35.84 23.45 -8.05
N TYR A 24 -34.54 23.57 -8.32
CA TYR A 24 -33.53 24.09 -7.37
C TYR A 24 -33.05 25.51 -7.71
N HIS A 25 -33.68 26.21 -8.66
CA HIS A 25 -33.31 27.58 -9.00
C HIS A 25 -33.69 28.54 -7.87
N PRO A 26 -32.83 29.49 -7.46
CA PRO A 26 -33.10 30.37 -6.33
C PRO A 26 -34.42 31.16 -6.45
N ASP A 27 -34.88 31.43 -7.67
CA ASP A 27 -36.13 32.17 -7.92
C ASP A 27 -37.42 31.33 -7.85
N THR A 28 -37.33 30.00 -8.01
CA THR A 28 -38.52 29.12 -8.09
C THR A 28 -38.66 28.18 -6.90
N THR A 29 -37.63 28.10 -6.05
CA THR A 29 -37.59 27.11 -4.96
C THR A 29 -38.18 27.67 -3.67
N THR A 30 -39.03 26.90 -2.99
CA THR A 30 -39.55 27.23 -1.64
C THR A 30 -38.61 26.77 -0.51
N MET A 31 -37.51 26.10 -0.86
CA MET A 31 -36.53 25.58 0.10
C MET A 31 -35.59 26.68 0.61
N PRO A 32 -34.97 26.49 1.79
CA PRO A 32 -33.91 27.39 2.27
C PRO A 32 -32.81 27.55 1.21
N LEU A 33 -32.41 28.80 0.95
CA LEU A 33 -31.47 29.17 -0.12
C LEU A 33 -30.16 28.35 -0.08
N LYS A 34 -29.67 28.06 1.13
CA LYS A 34 -28.48 27.24 1.36
C LYS A 34 -28.66 25.80 0.87
N ALA A 35 -29.79 25.17 1.20
CA ALA A 35 -30.09 23.80 0.79
C ALA A 35 -30.35 23.69 -0.72
N ALA A 36 -31.00 24.69 -1.32
CA ALA A 36 -31.18 24.76 -2.77
C ALA A 36 -29.83 24.90 -3.49
N SER A 37 -28.94 25.78 -2.99
CA SER A 37 -27.59 25.96 -3.52
C SER A 37 -26.76 24.67 -3.47
N ASP A 38 -26.73 23.98 -2.32
CA ASP A 38 -25.99 22.72 -2.16
C ASP A 38 -26.49 21.64 -3.14
N LYS A 39 -27.81 21.51 -3.31
CA LYS A 39 -28.41 20.58 -4.27
C LYS A 39 -28.10 20.98 -5.71
N PHE A 40 -28.12 22.26 -6.03
CA PHE A 40 -27.78 22.77 -7.34
C PHE A 40 -26.31 22.50 -7.70
N MET A 41 -25.39 22.69 -6.74
CA MET A 41 -23.97 22.35 -6.93
C MET A 41 -23.78 20.87 -7.22
N ARG A 42 -24.39 19.99 -6.41
CA ARG A 42 -24.34 18.53 -6.64
C ARG A 42 -24.96 18.12 -7.98
N LEU A 43 -26.03 18.80 -8.40
CA LEU A 43 -26.67 18.57 -9.69
C LEU A 43 -25.73 18.90 -10.85
N ARG A 44 -25.05 20.03 -10.76
CA ARG A 44 -24.06 20.47 -11.76
C ARG A 44 -22.90 19.49 -11.85
N GLU A 45 -22.36 19.07 -10.70
CA GLU A 45 -21.26 18.11 -10.63
C GLU A 45 -21.65 16.75 -11.24
N ALA A 46 -22.82 16.22 -10.87
CA ALA A 46 -23.33 14.98 -11.44
C ALA A 46 -23.51 15.08 -12.97
N TYR A 47 -24.05 16.20 -13.47
CA TYR A 47 -24.20 16.41 -14.91
C TYR A 47 -22.85 16.57 -15.63
N ASP A 48 -21.87 17.25 -15.02
CA ASP A 48 -20.55 17.44 -15.60
C ASP A 48 -19.84 16.09 -15.86
N VAL A 49 -19.95 15.15 -14.91
CA VAL A 49 -19.41 13.79 -15.07
C VAL A 49 -20.22 12.97 -16.08
N LEU A 50 -21.55 13.04 -16.03
CA LEU A 50 -22.43 12.16 -16.82
C LEU A 50 -22.71 12.67 -18.25
N SER A 51 -22.44 13.95 -18.52
CA SER A 51 -22.68 14.56 -19.84
C SER A 51 -21.68 14.13 -20.90
N ASN A 52 -20.47 13.76 -20.50
CA ASN A 52 -19.43 13.25 -21.38
C ASN A 52 -19.38 11.71 -21.26
N GLU A 53 -19.54 11.03 -22.39
CA GLU A 53 -19.54 9.58 -22.46
C GLU A 53 -18.21 8.96 -21.95
N GLU A 54 -17.07 9.57 -22.26
CA GLU A 54 -15.76 9.10 -21.80
C GLU A 54 -15.65 9.20 -20.28
N ARG A 55 -16.06 10.33 -19.71
CA ARG A 55 -16.04 10.55 -18.24
C ARG A 55 -17.00 9.61 -17.53
N ARG A 56 -18.18 9.35 -18.11
CA ARG A 56 -19.15 8.38 -17.60
C ARG A 56 -18.57 6.97 -17.61
N ARG A 57 -17.99 6.53 -18.73
CA ARG A 57 -17.35 5.21 -18.85
C ARG A 57 -16.24 5.04 -17.84
N PHE A 58 -15.41 6.05 -17.64
CA PHE A 58 -14.35 6.01 -16.63
C PHE A 58 -14.93 5.91 -15.21
N TYR A 59 -15.95 6.71 -14.89
CA TYR A 59 -16.63 6.66 -13.61
C TYR A 59 -17.24 5.27 -13.33
N ASP A 60 -17.95 4.71 -14.32
CA ASP A 60 -18.56 3.38 -14.23
C ASP A 60 -17.49 2.28 -14.08
N TRP A 61 -16.36 2.40 -14.79
CA TRP A 61 -15.23 1.49 -14.67
C TRP A 61 -14.58 1.53 -13.28
N SER A 62 -14.32 2.72 -12.75
CA SER A 62 -13.77 2.88 -11.40
C SER A 62 -14.70 2.30 -10.34
N LEU A 63 -16.01 2.52 -10.47
CA LEU A 63 -17.01 1.97 -9.57
C LEU A 63 -17.03 0.43 -9.61
N ALA A 64 -16.96 -0.15 -10.82
CA ALA A 64 -16.89 -1.59 -11.00
C ALA A 64 -15.61 -2.19 -10.40
N GLN A 65 -14.47 -1.52 -10.59
CA GLN A 65 -13.19 -1.93 -10.02
C GLN A 65 -13.20 -1.91 -8.49
N GLU A 66 -13.76 -0.87 -7.88
CA GLU A 66 -13.89 -0.77 -6.43
C GLU A 66 -14.84 -1.83 -5.85
N ALA A 67 -15.93 -2.13 -6.55
CA ALA A 67 -16.82 -3.21 -6.16
C ALA A 67 -16.10 -4.58 -6.19
N ALA A 68 -15.31 -4.83 -7.24
CA ALA A 68 -14.53 -6.04 -7.38
C ALA A 68 -13.43 -6.14 -6.30
N SER A 69 -12.73 -5.05 -5.99
CA SER A 69 -11.69 -5.05 -4.94
C SER A 69 -12.29 -5.33 -3.56
N ARG A 70 -13.41 -4.69 -3.21
CA ARG A 70 -14.12 -4.95 -1.95
C ARG A 70 -14.58 -6.40 -1.85
N GLN A 71 -15.03 -7.00 -2.95
CA GLN A 71 -15.38 -8.42 -2.98
C GLN A 71 -14.16 -9.32 -2.79
N ALA A 72 -13.05 -9.01 -3.45
CA ALA A 72 -11.81 -9.76 -3.33
C ALA A 72 -11.23 -9.69 -1.91
N GLU A 73 -11.25 -8.51 -1.27
CA GLU A 73 -10.80 -8.32 0.11
C GLU A 73 -11.67 -9.13 1.09
N ARG A 74 -12.99 -9.10 0.91
CA ARG A 74 -13.91 -9.92 1.70
C ARG A 74 -13.68 -11.42 1.49
N MET A 75 -13.36 -11.84 0.27
CA MET A 75 -13.02 -13.23 -0.04
C MET A 75 -11.71 -13.62 0.64
N LYS A 76 -10.69 -12.74 0.61
CA LYS A 76 -9.41 -12.96 1.27
C LYS A 76 -9.59 -13.14 2.77
N LEU A 77 -10.32 -12.24 3.43
CA LEU A 77 -10.64 -12.33 4.86
C LEU A 77 -11.34 -13.64 5.23
N ARG A 78 -12.17 -14.19 4.34
CA ARG A 78 -12.86 -15.47 4.57
C ARG A 78 -11.92 -16.67 4.46
N LEU A 79 -10.90 -16.57 3.62
CA LEU A 79 -9.93 -17.64 3.34
C LEU A 79 -8.72 -17.60 4.28
N GLU A 80 -8.45 -16.47 4.92
CA GLU A 80 -7.34 -16.29 5.84
C GLU A 80 -7.59 -17.10 7.12
N ASP A 81 -6.70 -18.06 7.39
CA ASP A 81 -6.78 -18.89 8.59
C ASP A 81 -6.43 -18.03 9.82
N PRO A 82 -7.33 -17.89 10.82
CA PRO A 82 -7.09 -17.05 11.98
C PRO A 82 -5.84 -17.45 12.79
N TYR A 83 -5.31 -18.67 12.62
CA TYR A 83 -4.13 -19.16 13.35
C TYR A 83 -2.80 -18.97 12.59
N GLU A 84 -2.81 -18.56 11.32
CA GLU A 84 -1.55 -18.32 10.58
C GLU A 84 -0.72 -17.18 11.22
N GLN A 85 -1.39 -16.21 11.82
CA GLN A 85 -0.75 -15.05 12.43
C GLN A 85 0.06 -15.44 13.69
N ASP A 86 -0.43 -16.41 14.46
CA ASP A 86 0.24 -16.95 15.65
C ASP A 86 1.52 -17.71 15.26
N VAL A 87 1.50 -18.42 14.13
CA VAL A 87 2.68 -19.14 13.61
C VAL A 87 3.75 -18.16 13.13
N LYS A 88 3.35 -17.06 12.46
CA LYS A 88 4.30 -16.01 12.03
C LYS A 88 4.91 -15.23 13.20
N ASN A 89 4.12 -15.00 14.25
CA ASN A 89 4.54 -14.28 15.45
C ASN A 89 5.21 -15.22 16.48
N TRP A 90 5.47 -16.47 16.12
CA TRP A 90 6.14 -17.42 17.00
C TRP A 90 7.59 -17.00 17.24
N GLU A 91 7.86 -16.48 18.42
CA GLU A 91 9.23 -16.38 18.94
C GLU A 91 9.64 -17.71 19.56
N SER A 92 10.82 -18.22 19.17
CA SER A 92 11.38 -19.41 19.79
C SER A 92 11.66 -19.14 21.27
N VAL A 93 10.94 -19.82 22.16
CA VAL A 93 11.27 -19.83 23.59
C VAL A 93 12.68 -20.42 23.72
N PRO A 94 13.67 -19.69 24.28
CA PRO A 94 15.00 -20.24 24.49
C PRO A 94 14.91 -21.50 25.35
N ASP A 95 15.56 -22.58 24.93
CA ASP A 95 15.62 -23.80 25.74
C ASP A 95 16.29 -23.46 27.08
N MET A 96 15.52 -23.52 28.17
CA MET A 96 16.01 -23.17 29.51
C MET A 96 16.90 -24.28 30.10
N VAL A 97 17.03 -25.40 29.40
CA VAL A 97 17.96 -26.46 29.75
C VAL A 97 19.31 -26.14 29.10
N ASP A 98 20.18 -25.52 29.87
CA ASP A 98 21.55 -25.22 29.46
C ASP A 98 22.39 -26.51 29.38
N ARG A 99 22.27 -27.22 28.25
CA ARG A 99 23.05 -28.45 27.98
C ARG A 99 24.53 -28.18 27.67
N LEU A 100 24.92 -26.91 27.49
CA LEU A 100 26.24 -26.49 27.04
C LEU A 100 27.01 -25.66 28.09
N GLY A 101 26.49 -25.56 29.32
CA GLY A 101 27.20 -24.93 30.44
C GLY A 101 27.51 -23.45 30.23
N GLY A 102 26.59 -22.70 29.61
CA GLY A 102 26.63 -21.24 29.56
C GLY A 102 27.53 -20.68 28.47
N LYS A 103 28.08 -21.52 27.58
CA LYS A 103 28.90 -21.09 26.44
C LYS A 103 28.08 -20.92 25.16
N ASN A 104 26.92 -20.27 25.25
CA ASN A 104 26.12 -19.89 24.09
C ASN A 104 26.72 -18.65 23.42
N MET A 105 27.88 -18.80 22.75
CA MET A 105 28.35 -17.77 21.83
C MET A 105 27.48 -17.82 20.58
N LYS A 106 26.89 -16.69 20.18
CA LYS A 106 26.17 -16.61 18.90
C LYS A 106 27.13 -17.06 17.79
N LEU A 107 26.70 -18.01 16.95
CA LEU A 107 27.51 -18.58 15.87
C LEU A 107 28.17 -17.49 15.00
N SER A 108 27.51 -16.33 14.88
CA SER A 108 28.00 -15.13 14.19
C SER A 108 29.28 -14.54 14.79
N ASP A 109 29.38 -14.51 16.12
CA ASP A 109 30.44 -13.79 16.83
C ASP A 109 31.74 -14.61 16.84
N GLN A 110 31.61 -15.94 16.88
CA GLN A 110 32.74 -16.86 16.72
C GLN A 110 33.27 -16.84 15.28
N ALA A 111 32.37 -16.75 14.27
CA ALA A 111 32.79 -16.64 12.87
C ALA A 111 33.47 -15.29 12.59
N LEU A 112 32.92 -14.18 13.12
CA LEU A 112 33.51 -12.85 12.96
C LEU A 112 34.91 -12.76 13.56
N THR A 113 35.09 -13.23 14.79
CA THR A 113 36.39 -13.21 15.47
C THR A 113 37.42 -14.09 14.75
N ALA A 114 37.03 -15.27 14.26
CA ALA A 114 37.88 -16.13 13.46
C ALA A 114 38.34 -15.43 12.16
N ILE A 115 37.40 -14.86 11.40
CA ILE A 115 37.70 -14.16 10.15
C ILE A 115 38.63 -12.96 10.38
N THR A 116 38.42 -12.19 11.45
CA THR A 116 39.29 -11.04 11.75
C THR A 116 40.71 -11.44 12.08
N ILE A 117 40.91 -12.57 12.76
CA ILE A 117 42.24 -13.08 13.10
C ILE A 117 42.97 -13.52 11.82
N ASP A 118 42.28 -14.27 10.95
CA ASP A 118 42.87 -14.74 9.68
C ASP A 118 43.27 -13.57 8.77
N VAL A 119 42.43 -12.54 8.66
CA VAL A 119 42.74 -11.33 7.89
C VAL A 119 43.95 -10.58 8.49
N ALA A 120 44.04 -10.48 9.82
CA ALA A 120 45.18 -9.83 10.47
C ALA A 120 46.50 -10.57 10.22
N ILE A 121 46.48 -11.91 10.23
CA ILE A 121 47.65 -12.75 9.92
C ILE A 121 48.07 -12.55 8.46
N ILE A 122 47.14 -12.53 7.51
CA ILE A 122 47.44 -12.30 6.09
C ILE A 122 48.08 -10.92 5.89
N ILE A 123 47.54 -9.86 6.50
CA ILE A 123 48.12 -8.52 6.40
C ILE A 123 49.54 -8.50 6.99
N PHE A 124 49.73 -9.10 8.18
CA PHE A 124 51.04 -9.15 8.82
C PHE A 124 52.08 -9.89 7.97
N THR A 125 51.72 -11.02 7.38
CA THR A 125 52.64 -11.79 6.51
C THR A 125 53.03 -11.02 5.25
N ILE A 126 52.09 -10.32 4.61
CA ILE A 126 52.36 -9.46 3.46
C ILE A 126 53.29 -8.30 3.86
N CYS A 127 53.03 -7.63 4.99
CA CYS A 127 53.88 -6.58 5.51
C CYS A 127 55.31 -7.08 5.80
N CYS A 128 55.46 -8.25 6.42
CA CYS A 128 56.77 -8.87 6.65
C CYS A 128 57.49 -9.21 5.34
N ALA A 129 56.79 -9.77 4.35
CA ALA A 129 57.37 -10.09 3.05
C ALA A 129 57.85 -8.82 2.32
N MET A 130 57.03 -7.75 2.32
CA MET A 130 57.40 -6.44 1.78
C MET A 130 58.61 -5.86 2.51
N TYR A 131 58.64 -5.94 3.84
CA TYR A 131 59.77 -5.48 4.64
C TYR A 131 61.06 -6.22 4.27
N VAL A 132 61.00 -7.54 4.14
CA VAL A 132 62.17 -8.34 3.72
C VAL A 132 62.62 -7.98 2.30
N VAL A 133 61.70 -7.82 1.36
CA VAL A 133 62.04 -7.47 -0.03
C VAL A 133 62.66 -6.07 -0.16
N PHE A 134 62.17 -5.09 0.61
CA PHE A 134 62.63 -3.70 0.49
C PHE A 134 63.83 -3.35 1.39
N PHE A 135 63.95 -3.96 2.55
CA PHE A 135 64.97 -3.57 3.56
C PHE A 135 66.07 -4.60 3.77
N LYS A 136 65.95 -5.82 3.21
CA LYS A 136 67.04 -6.81 3.24
C LYS A 136 67.82 -6.74 1.92
N GLU A 137 68.75 -5.79 1.84
CA GLU A 137 69.72 -5.76 0.73
C GLU A 137 70.55 -7.07 0.68
N PRO A 138 70.94 -7.55 -0.51
CA PRO A 138 71.81 -8.70 -0.64
C PRO A 138 73.23 -8.27 -0.26
N SER A 139 73.63 -8.57 0.98
CA SER A 139 75.04 -8.59 1.37
C SER A 139 75.78 -9.70 0.64
#